data_AF-A0A7C6H2Y2-F1
#
_entry.id   AF-A0A7C6H2Y2-F1
#
_cell.length_a   1.000
_cell.length_b   1.000
_cell.length_c   1.000
_cell.angle_alpha   90.00
_cell.angle_beta   90.00
_cell.angle_gamma   90.00
#
_symmetry.space_group_name_H-M   'P 1'
#
loop_
_entity.id
_entity.type
_entity.pdbx_description
1 polymer ?
#
loop_
_entity_poly.entity_id
_entity_poly.type
_entity_poly.pdbx_seq_one_letter_code
_entity_poly.pdbx_strand_id
1 'polypeptide(L)' 'MYEVGQILRLRKKHACGGDTWKVLKPGVDVRLQCETCGRVLLIARDKLVRQVRGS' A
#
# COMPACT_ATOMS: atom_id res chain seq x y z
N MET A 1 -5.49 10.78 -6.04
CA MET A 1 -6.62 9.93 -5.61
C MET A 1 -6.19 8.50 -5.92
N TYR A 2 -6.31 7.55 -4.98
CA TYR A 2 -5.87 6.18 -5.22
C TYR A 2 -6.99 5.38 -5.87
N GLU A 3 -6.65 4.51 -6.82
CA GLU A 3 -7.61 3.65 -7.52
C GLU A 3 -7.47 2.19 -7.10
N VAL A 4 -8.57 1.43 -7.18
CA VAL A 4 -8.53 -0.02 -6.99
C VAL A 4 -7.65 -0.63 -8.09
N GLY A 5 -6.71 -1.48 -7.70
CA GLY A 5 -5.75 -2.10 -8.60
C GLY A 5 -4.44 -1.34 -8.77
N GLN A 6 -4.34 -0.10 -8.27
CA GLN A 6 -3.12 0.69 -8.36
C GLN A 6 -1.98 0.07 -7.53
N ILE A 7 -0.77 0.03 -8.08
CA ILE A 7 0.42 -0.43 -7.36
C ILE A 7 1.18 0.76 -6.81
N LEU A 8 1.36 0.77 -5.50
CA LEU A 8 2.11 1.76 -4.74
C LEU A 8 3.44 1.16 -4.28
N ARG A 9 4.49 1.98 -4.29
CA ARG A 9 5.77 1.63 -3.66
C ARG A 9 5.92 2.35 -2.33
N LEU A 10 6.05 1.59 -1.25
CA LEU A 10 6.30 2.15 0.08
C LEU A 10 7.80 2.37 0.31
N ARG A 11 8.13 3.42 1.06
CA ARG A 11 9.49 3.72 1.55
C ARG A 11 10.00 2.61 2.47
N LYS A 12 9.10 2.05 3.29
CA LYS A 12 9.41 0.92 4.17
C LYS A 12 9.17 -0.39 3.43
N LYS A 13 10.17 -1.27 3.48
CA LYS A 13 10.00 -2.66 3.02
C LYS A 13 9.04 -3.39 3.95
N HIS A 14 8.25 -4.26 3.36
CA HIS A 14 7.48 -5.26 4.08
C HIS A 14 8.44 -6.27 4.74
N ALA A 15 7.98 -6.95 5.79
CA ALA A 15 8.76 -8.00 6.46
C ALA A 15 9.18 -9.14 5.52
N CYS A 16 8.48 -9.35 4.40
CA CYS A 16 8.86 -10.32 3.37
C CYS A 16 9.95 -9.81 2.39
N GLY A 17 10.41 -8.56 2.52
CA GLY A 17 11.40 -7.94 1.63
C GLY A 17 10.84 -7.14 0.46
N GLY A 18 9.53 -7.24 0.17
CA GLY A 18 8.86 -6.49 -0.90
C GLY A 18 8.50 -5.05 -0.52
N ASP A 19 8.54 -4.14 -1.48
CA ASP A 19 8.14 -2.73 -1.32
C ASP A 19 6.92 -2.33 -2.16
N THR A 20 6.37 -3.24 -2.96
CA THR A 20 5.20 -3.03 -3.81
C THR A 20 3.90 -3.50 -3.15
N TRP A 21 2.89 -2.64 -3.25
CA TRP A 21 1.60 -2.81 -2.61
C TRP A 21 0.47 -2.46 -3.57
N LYS A 22 -0.43 -3.41 -3.79
CA LYS A 22 -1.62 -3.22 -4.61
C LYS A 22 -2.77 -2.68 -3.77
N VAL A 23 -3.40 -1.61 -4.23
CA VAL A 23 -4.59 -1.02 -3.61
C VAL A 23 -5.79 -1.91 -3.91
N LEU A 24 -6.38 -2.51 -2.87
CA LEU A 24 -7.61 -3.29 -3.02
C LEU A 24 -8.85 -2.41 -2.83
N LYS A 25 -8.79 -1.45 -1.91
CA LYS A 25 -9.90 -0.54 -1.63
C LYS A 25 -9.38 0.83 -1.19
N PRO A 26 -9.64 1.90 -1.97
CA PRO A 26 -9.39 3.27 -1.54
C PRO A 26 -10.54 3.74 -0.63
N GLY A 27 -10.21 4.43 0.47
CA GLY A 27 -11.18 4.90 1.47
C GLY A 27 -10.49 5.68 2.60
N VAL A 28 -11.17 5.79 3.74
CA VAL A 28 -10.56 6.29 5.00
C VAL A 28 -9.42 5.36 5.42
N ASP A 29 -9.72 4.06 5.44
CA ASP A 29 -8.74 2.99 5.55
C ASP A 29 -8.49 2.39 4.17
N VAL A 30 -7.23 2.38 3.77
CA VAL A 30 -6.80 1.79 2.50
C VAL A 30 -6.40 0.35 2.77
N ARG A 31 -7.05 -0.59 2.07
CA ARG A 31 -6.58 -1.99 2.04
C ARG A 31 -5.50 -2.12 0.99
N LEU A 32 -4.35 -2.60 1.43
CA LEU A 32 -3.21 -2.89 0.57
C LEU A 32 -2.86 -4.36 0.62
N GLN A 33 -2.48 -4.92 -0.52
CA GLN A 33 -1.95 -6.27 -0.65
C GLN A 33 -0.50 -6.21 -1.08
N CYS A 34 0.40 -6.86 -0.35
CA CYS A 34 1.78 -7.00 -0.79
C CYS A 34 1.83 -7.92 -2.02
N GLU A 35 2.41 -7.46 -3.12
CA GLU A 35 2.50 -8.27 -4.34
C GLU A 35 3.53 -9.39 -4.24
N THR A 36 4.46 -9.31 -3.28
CA THR A 36 5.51 -10.33 -3.10
C THR A 36 5.02 -11.55 -2.31
N CYS A 37 4.16 -11.36 -1.31
CA CYS A 37 3.71 -12.44 -0.43
C CYS A 37 2.19 -12.56 -0.28
N GLY A 38 1.41 -11.70 -0.95
CA GLY A 38 -0.04 -11.72 -0.90
C GLY A 38 -0.66 -11.22 0.42
N ARG A 39 0.15 -10.78 1.39
CA ARG A 39 -0.31 -10.30 2.70
C ARG A 39 -1.15 -9.04 2.54
N VAL A 40 -2.34 -9.04 3.12
CA VAL A 40 -3.22 -7.87 3.18
C VAL A 40 -3.09 -7.13 4.50
N LEU A 41 -3.05 -5.79 4.44
CA LEU A 41 -3.09 -4.91 5.59
C LEU A 41 -4.05 -3.74 5.39
N LEU A 42 -4.55 -3.22 6.51
CA LEU A 42 -5.30 -1.98 6.59
C LEU A 42 -4.38 -0.88 7.10
N ILE A 43 -4.33 0.23 6.36
CA ILE A 43 -3.56 1.41 6.74
C ILE A 43 -4.41 2.66 6.53
N ALA A 44 -4.44 3.54 7.53
CA ALA A 44 -5.08 4.83 7.40
C ALA A 44 -4.46 5.63 6.24
N ARG A 45 -5.29 6.31 5.45
CA ARG A 45 -4.85 7.06 4.26
C ARG A 45 -3.72 8.06 4.56
N ASP A 46 -3.80 8.81 5.65
CA ASP A 46 -2.75 9.79 6.02
C ASP A 46 -1.38 9.12 6.21
N LYS A 47 -1.38 7.99 6.93
CA LYS A 47 -0.18 7.19 7.17
C LYS A 47 0.36 6.56 5.88
N LEU A 48 -0.52 6.20 4.95
CA LEU A 48 -0.14 5.70 3.63
C LEU A 48 0.55 6.78 2.81
N VAL A 49 -0.04 7.96 2.69
CA VAL A 49 0.51 9.10 1.92
C VAL A 49 1.93 9.44 2.38
N ARG A 50 2.19 9.43 3.70
CA ARG A 50 3.54 9.66 4.26
C ARG A 50 4.54 8.55 3.92
N GLN A 51 4.07 7.32 3.72
CA GLN A 51 4.92 6.16 3.46
C GLN A 51 5.14 5.87 1.99
N VAL A 52 4.26 6.31 1.09
CA VAL A 52 4.44 6.13 -0.36
C VAL A 52 5.66 6.95 -0.83
N ARG A 53 6.49 6.35 -1.68
CA ARG A 53 7.53 7.09 -2.41
C ARG A 53 6.88 7.78 -3.61
N GLY A 54 6.55 9.06 -3.44
CA GLY A 54 6.34 10.00 -4.53
C GLY A 54 4.97 9.93 -5.21
N SER A 55 4.12 10.90 -4.87
CA SER A 55 3.56 11.84 -5.84
C SER A 55 3.48 13.20 -5.16
#